data_AF-A0A918DHC8-F1
#
_entry.id   AF-A0A918DHC8-F1
#
_cell.length_a   1.000
_cell.length_b   1.000
_cell.length_c   1.000
_cell.angle_alpha   90.00
_cell.angle_beta   90.00
_cell.angle_gamma   90.00
#
_symmetry.space_group_name_H-M   'P 1'
#
loop_
_entity.id
_entity.type
_entity.pdbx_description
1 polymer ?
#
loop_
_entity_poly.entity_id
_entity_poly.type
_entity_poly.pdbx_seq_one_letter_code
_entity_poly.pdbx_strand_id
1 'polypeptide(L)'
;MIGWTSPVSPPATPADGVPCVDASQAGERGASAGAVRAGPFGEALRRQRGGVAKFWVAQARHRGAADALIKVDHVDSGTVAYYVRDAAATATTLGDDGRPTEDKIYPGSVLLPADGRIRITITIGPASGCFALTL
;
A
#
# COMPACT_ATOMS: atom_id res chain seq x y z
N MET A 1 -29.31 -6.94 -22.27
CA MET A 1 -29.34 -6.84 -20.80
C MET A 1 -28.03 -6.19 -20.37
N ILE A 2 -28.06 -4.91 -19.98
CA ILE A 2 -26.88 -4.15 -19.59
C ILE A 2 -26.73 -4.33 -18.07
N GLY A 3 -25.75 -5.13 -17.66
CA GLY A 3 -25.44 -5.37 -16.25
C GLY A 3 -24.94 -4.08 -15.62
N TRP A 4 -25.63 -3.64 -14.59
CA TRP A 4 -25.29 -2.45 -13.82
C TRP A 4 -23.92 -2.65 -13.17
N THR A 5 -22.95 -1.79 -13.49
CA THR A 5 -21.77 -1.63 -12.65
C THR A 5 -22.24 -1.00 -11.35
N SER A 6 -22.31 -1.79 -10.28
CA SER A 6 -22.53 -1.26 -8.94
C SER A 6 -21.55 -0.12 -8.68
N PRO A 7 -21.99 1.04 -8.16
CA PRO A 7 -21.09 2.11 -7.80
C PRO A 7 -20.11 1.57 -6.76
N VAL A 8 -18.83 1.44 -7.14
CA VAL A 8 -17.77 1.21 -6.17
C VAL A 8 -17.74 2.44 -5.28
N SER A 9 -18.05 2.27 -4.00
CA SER A 9 -17.90 3.37 -3.06
C SER A 9 -16.43 3.76 -3.05
N PRO A 10 -16.09 5.04 -3.25
CA PRO A 10 -14.70 5.45 -3.19
C PRO A 10 -14.17 5.06 -1.81
N PRO A 11 -13.01 4.40 -1.73
CA PRO A 11 -12.43 4.05 -0.44
C PRO A 11 -12.22 5.33 0.38
N ALA A 12 -12.27 5.20 1.71
CA ALA A 12 -12.15 6.33 2.61
C ALA A 12 -10.91 7.17 2.27
N THR A 13 -11.08 8.50 2.18
CA THR A 13 -9.98 9.44 1.95
C THR A 13 -8.89 9.19 2.98
N PRO A 14 -7.59 9.22 2.59
CA PRO A 14 -6.55 8.88 3.54
C PRO A 14 -6.59 9.82 4.74
N ALA A 15 -6.60 9.26 5.94
CA ALA A 15 -6.58 10.07 7.15
C ALA A 15 -5.20 10.74 7.25
N ASP A 16 -5.12 12.01 6.86
CA ASP A 16 -3.97 12.87 7.10
C ASP A 16 -3.81 13.00 8.63
N GLY A 17 -2.82 12.32 9.21
CA GLY A 17 -2.61 12.31 10.67
C GLY A 17 -1.78 11.15 11.23
N VAL A 18 -1.56 10.07 10.47
CA VAL A 18 -0.59 9.04 10.89
C VAL A 18 0.83 9.51 10.59
N PRO A 19 1.72 9.61 11.59
CA PRO A 19 3.13 9.95 11.35
C PRO A 19 3.75 8.97 10.36
N CYS A 20 4.43 9.51 9.34
CA CYS A 20 5.09 8.68 8.35
C CYS A 20 6.32 8.01 8.95
N VAL A 21 6.44 6.70 8.76
CA VAL A 21 7.66 5.97 9.11
C VAL A 21 8.65 6.02 7.93
N ASP A 22 9.94 6.11 8.22
CA ASP A 22 10.96 5.93 7.19
C ASP A 22 11.05 4.45 6.80
N ALA A 23 10.66 4.16 5.56
CA ALA A 23 10.62 2.82 4.99
C ALA A 23 11.87 2.49 4.16
N SER A 24 12.84 3.40 4.06
CA SER A 24 14.01 3.26 3.19
C SER A 24 14.87 2.01 3.51
N GLN A 25 14.84 1.55 4.76
CA GLN A 25 15.59 0.38 5.23
C GLN A 25 14.71 -0.85 5.51
N ALA A 26 13.42 -0.80 5.17
CA ALA A 26 12.48 -1.87 5.50
C ALA A 26 12.63 -3.13 4.62
N GLY A 27 13.29 -2.98 3.46
CA GLY A 27 13.58 -4.09 2.56
C GLY A 27 12.31 -4.74 1.98
N GLU A 28 12.43 -6.01 1.58
CA GLU A 28 11.35 -6.74 0.89
C GLU A 28 10.19 -7.14 1.81
N ARG A 29 10.47 -7.22 3.12
CA ARG A 29 9.47 -7.58 4.16
C ARG A 29 8.50 -6.44 4.47
N GLY A 30 8.76 -5.25 3.95
CA GLY A 30 7.93 -4.07 4.15
C GLY A 30 8.06 -3.47 5.55
N ALA A 31 7.27 -2.44 5.81
CA ALA A 31 7.21 -1.74 7.10
C ALA A 31 5.79 -1.71 7.63
N SER A 32 5.64 -1.40 8.92
CA SER A 32 4.33 -1.16 9.56
C SER A 32 4.24 0.31 10.01
N ALA A 33 3.09 0.94 9.76
CA ALA A 33 2.76 2.28 10.22
C ALA A 33 1.28 2.31 10.61
N GLY A 34 0.99 2.71 11.85
CA GLY A 34 -0.37 2.60 12.39
C GLY A 34 -0.86 1.16 12.39
N ALA A 35 -2.01 0.91 11.77
CA ALA A 35 -2.62 -0.41 11.64
C ALA A 35 -2.46 -1.03 10.22
N VAL A 36 -1.55 -0.46 9.41
CA VAL A 36 -1.25 -0.91 8.06
C VAL A 36 0.19 -1.40 7.99
N ARG A 37 0.40 -2.48 7.26
CA ARG A 37 1.70 -2.97 6.83
C ARG A 37 1.77 -2.88 5.30
N ALA A 38 2.90 -2.51 4.74
CA ALA A 38 3.04 -2.38 3.29
C ALA A 38 4.47 -2.65 2.82
N GLY A 39 4.62 -2.97 1.53
CA GLY A 39 5.92 -3.21 0.92
C GLY A 39 5.79 -3.75 -0.51
N PRO A 40 6.86 -4.25 -1.14
CA PRO A 40 8.22 -4.13 -0.66
C PRO A 40 8.70 -2.67 -0.68
N PHE A 41 9.70 -2.34 0.13
CA PHE A 41 10.40 -1.05 0.09
C PHE A 41 11.89 -1.21 -0.25
N GLY A 42 12.30 -2.44 -0.60
CA GLY A 42 13.67 -2.79 -0.95
C GLY A 42 14.02 -2.60 -2.42
N GLU A 43 15.02 -3.36 -2.84
CA GLU A 43 15.54 -3.40 -4.21
C GLU A 43 14.45 -3.68 -5.25
N ALA A 44 13.50 -4.57 -4.95
CA ALA A 44 12.46 -4.92 -5.91
C ALA A 44 11.60 -3.71 -6.30
N LEU A 45 11.29 -2.84 -5.34
CA LEU A 45 10.56 -1.60 -5.59
C LEU A 45 11.42 -0.60 -6.38
N ARG A 46 12.67 -0.39 -5.95
CA ARG A 46 13.59 0.60 -6.54
C ARG A 46 13.92 0.32 -7.99
N ARG A 47 14.03 -0.94 -8.40
CA ARG A 47 14.25 -1.32 -9.81
C ARG A 47 13.08 -0.97 -10.73
N GLN A 48 11.90 -0.73 -10.17
CA GLN A 48 10.68 -0.38 -10.91
C GLN A 48 10.37 1.13 -10.86
N ARG A 49 11.29 1.96 -10.35
CA ARG A 49 11.16 3.43 -10.37
C ARG A 49 11.04 3.97 -11.80
N GLY A 50 10.30 5.06 -11.97
CA GLY A 50 9.98 5.64 -13.28
C GLY A 50 8.91 4.87 -14.05
N GLY A 51 8.20 3.95 -13.39
CA GLY A 51 7.21 3.08 -14.02
C GLY A 51 6.24 2.44 -13.01
N VAL A 52 5.56 1.39 -13.46
CA VAL A 52 4.60 0.64 -12.65
C VAL A 52 5.36 -0.36 -11.77
N ALA A 53 5.26 -0.20 -10.45
CA ALA A 53 5.97 -0.99 -9.46
C ALA A 53 5.04 -1.88 -8.65
N LYS A 54 5.41 -3.15 -8.47
CA LYS A 54 4.69 -4.09 -7.60
C LYS A 54 4.73 -3.62 -6.14
N PHE A 55 3.56 -3.63 -5.50
CA PHE A 55 3.37 -3.14 -4.15
C PHE A 55 2.19 -3.85 -3.49
N TRP A 56 2.40 -4.39 -2.30
CA TRP A 56 1.43 -5.05 -1.46
C TRP A 56 1.13 -4.22 -0.22
N VAL A 57 -0.10 -4.36 0.27
CA VAL A 57 -0.56 -3.76 1.53
C VAL A 57 -1.24 -4.82 2.37
N ALA A 58 -1.26 -4.65 3.68
CA ALA A 58 -1.91 -5.55 4.62
C ALA A 58 -2.45 -4.75 5.80
N GLN A 59 -3.53 -5.24 6.38
CA GLN A 59 -4.14 -4.63 7.56
C GLN A 59 -3.92 -5.54 8.76
N ALA A 60 -3.62 -4.96 9.92
CA ALA A 60 -3.42 -5.73 11.14
C ALA A 60 -4.72 -6.48 11.57
N ARG A 61 -4.57 -7.79 11.83
CA ARG A 61 -5.41 -8.85 12.47
C ARG A 61 -6.95 -8.73 12.64
N HIS A 62 -7.60 -7.56 12.57
CA HIS A 62 -8.97 -7.38 13.10
C HIS A 62 -9.95 -6.55 12.25
N ARG A 63 -9.69 -6.21 10.98
CA ARG A 63 -10.50 -5.17 10.30
C ARG A 63 -10.93 -5.42 8.84
N GLY A 64 -11.29 -6.66 8.51
CA GLY A 64 -12.23 -6.98 7.41
C GLY A 64 -11.70 -6.82 5.97
N ALA A 65 -12.55 -7.20 5.01
CA ALA A 65 -12.28 -7.16 3.56
C ALA A 65 -12.58 -5.78 2.95
N ALA A 66 -11.88 -4.74 3.44
CA ALA A 66 -12.05 -3.40 2.89
C ALA A 66 -11.10 -3.16 1.72
N ASP A 67 -11.58 -2.41 0.72
CA ASP A 67 -10.74 -1.88 -0.35
C ASP A 67 -9.66 -0.96 0.23
N ALA A 68 -8.49 -0.96 -0.39
CA ALA A 68 -7.38 -0.10 0.00
C ALA A 68 -7.28 1.11 -0.93
N LEU A 69 -7.26 2.32 -0.38
CA LEU A 69 -6.81 3.51 -1.09
C LEU A 69 -5.33 3.74 -0.81
N ILE A 70 -4.54 3.85 -1.87
CA ILE A 70 -3.11 4.15 -1.81
C ILE A 70 -2.89 5.49 -2.49
N LYS A 71 -2.39 6.46 -1.74
CA LYS A 71 -1.97 7.78 -2.22
C LYS A 71 -0.45 7.80 -2.27
N VAL A 72 0.12 8.15 -3.42
CA VAL A 72 1.56 8.33 -3.60
C VAL A 72 1.82 9.80 -3.91
N ASP A 73 2.52 10.47 -2.99
CA ASP A 73 2.95 11.86 -3.12
C ASP A 73 4.44 11.91 -3.45
N HIS A 74 4.83 12.61 -4.50
CA HIS A 74 6.21 13.01 -4.70
C HIS A 74 6.46 14.31 -3.92
N VAL A 75 7.22 14.21 -2.83
CA VAL A 75 7.33 15.27 -1.82
C VAL A 75 7.94 16.54 -2.41
N ASP A 76 8.90 16.40 -3.32
CA ASP A 76 9.67 17.53 -3.83
C ASP A 76 8.94 18.25 -4.98
N SER A 77 8.12 17.56 -5.78
CA SER A 77 7.33 18.20 -6.85
C SER A 77 5.87 18.50 -6.46
N GLY A 78 5.37 17.93 -5.37
CA GLY A 78 3.96 18.00 -4.98
C GLY A 78 3.01 17.16 -5.84
N THR A 79 3.53 16.31 -6.74
CA THR A 79 2.70 15.46 -7.60
C THR A 79 2.03 14.36 -6.78
N VAL A 80 0.72 14.14 -6.97
CA VAL A 80 -0.07 13.15 -6.24
C VAL A 80 -0.74 12.16 -7.19
N ALA A 81 -0.67 10.87 -6.89
CA ALA A 81 -1.40 9.82 -7.57
C ALA A 81 -2.18 8.94 -6.59
N TYR A 82 -3.38 8.49 -7.00
CA TYR A 82 -4.24 7.63 -6.20
C TYR A 82 -4.45 6.28 -6.89
N TYR A 83 -4.41 5.22 -6.12
CA TYR A 83 -4.64 3.84 -6.56
C TYR A 83 -5.66 3.18 -5.63
N VAL A 84 -6.70 2.59 -6.22
CA VAL A 84 -7.66 1.77 -5.50
C VAL A 84 -7.27 0.29 -5.66
N ARG A 85 -7.36 -0.47 -4.57
CA ARG A 85 -7.31 -1.93 -4.58
C ARG A 85 -8.65 -2.48 -4.16
N ASP A 86 -9.24 -3.25 -5.04
CA ASP A 86 -10.40 -4.06 -4.71
C ASP A 86 -9.96 -5.31 -3.93
N ALA A 87 -10.91 -5.96 -3.26
CA ALA A 87 -10.67 -7.19 -2.51
C ALA A 87 -10.23 -8.41 -3.36
N ALA A 88 -10.03 -8.26 -4.67
CA ALA A 88 -9.67 -9.37 -5.56
C ALA A 88 -8.20 -9.78 -5.35
N ALA A 89 -8.03 -11.03 -4.89
CA ALA A 89 -6.77 -11.72 -4.58
C ALA A 89 -6.13 -11.41 -3.21
N THR A 90 -6.80 -11.81 -2.12
CA THR A 90 -6.13 -11.95 -0.81
C THR A 90 -5.18 -13.15 -0.83
N ALA A 91 -3.87 -12.92 -0.70
CA ALA A 91 -2.90 -13.99 -0.46
C ALA A 91 -2.68 -14.16 1.04
N THR A 92 -2.74 -15.40 1.53
CA THR A 92 -2.29 -15.73 2.89
C THR A 92 -0.78 -15.94 2.82
N THR A 93 0.00 -15.09 3.49
CA THR A 93 1.45 -15.31 3.59
C THR A 93 1.75 -16.49 4.49
N LEU A 94 2.87 -17.16 4.22
CA LEU A 94 3.44 -18.15 5.13
C LEU A 94 4.55 -17.47 5.95
N GLY A 95 4.65 -17.80 7.23
CA GLY A 95 5.76 -17.42 8.09
C GLY A 95 7.04 -18.14 7.67
N ASP A 96 8.15 -17.78 8.29
CA ASP A 96 9.45 -18.43 8.07
C ASP A 96 9.40 -19.94 8.44
N ASP A 97 8.41 -20.34 9.24
CA ASP A 97 8.09 -21.74 9.61
C ASP A 97 7.14 -22.45 8.63
N GLY A 98 6.78 -21.79 7.52
CA GLY A 98 5.86 -22.30 6.51
C GLY A 98 4.39 -22.29 6.94
N ARG A 99 4.05 -21.73 8.12
CA ARG A 99 2.66 -21.66 8.60
C ARG A 99 1.94 -20.42 8.08
N PRO A 100 0.65 -20.52 7.73
CA PRO A 100 -0.16 -19.35 7.42
C PRO A 100 -0.06 -18.26 8.49
N THR A 101 0.34 -17.06 8.08
CA THR A 101 0.24 -15.87 8.91
C THR A 101 -1.19 -15.34 8.88
N GLU A 102 -1.61 -14.69 9.95
CA GLU A 102 -2.95 -14.10 10.02
C GLU A 102 -3.10 -12.78 9.25
N ASP A 103 -2.00 -12.20 8.78
CA ASP A 103 -2.00 -11.01 7.92
C ASP A 103 -2.65 -11.34 6.57
N LYS A 104 -3.66 -10.54 6.18
CA LYS A 104 -4.22 -10.57 4.83
C LYS A 104 -3.47 -9.58 3.96
N ILE A 105 -2.79 -10.09 2.94
CA ILE A 105 -2.05 -9.28 1.98
C ILE A 105 -2.88 -9.04 0.73
N TYR A 106 -2.94 -7.78 0.32
CA TYR A 106 -3.55 -7.27 -0.89
C TYR A 106 -2.42 -6.88 -1.87
N PRO A 107 -2.09 -7.73 -2.86
CA PRO A 107 -1.09 -7.43 -3.87
C PRO A 107 -1.57 -6.35 -4.85
N GLY A 108 -0.63 -5.66 -5.51
CA GLY A 108 -0.96 -4.53 -6.37
C GLY A 108 0.22 -3.94 -7.13
N SER A 109 -0.02 -2.81 -7.80
CA SER A 109 1.00 -2.01 -8.48
C SER A 109 0.75 -0.49 -8.46
N VAL A 110 1.73 0.31 -8.06
CA VAL A 110 1.65 1.80 -8.06
C VAL A 110 2.57 2.38 -9.15
N LEU A 111 2.32 3.60 -9.63
CA LEU A 111 3.31 4.30 -10.46
C LEU A 111 4.31 5.01 -9.54
N LEU A 112 5.60 4.84 -9.80
CA LEU A 112 6.65 5.50 -9.05
C LEU A 112 7.36 6.53 -9.93
N PRO A 113 7.73 7.71 -9.38
CA PRO A 113 8.66 8.61 -10.05
C PRO A 113 10.02 7.94 -10.24
N ALA A 114 10.87 8.51 -11.11
CA ALA A 114 12.18 7.95 -11.42
C ALA A 114 13.20 8.15 -10.29
N ASP A 115 12.99 9.15 -9.45
CA ASP A 115 13.84 9.56 -8.35
C ASP A 115 13.03 10.36 -7.31
N GLY A 116 13.75 10.85 -6.30
CA GLY A 116 13.20 11.76 -5.30
C GLY A 116 12.56 11.06 -4.10
N ARG A 117 11.99 11.89 -3.23
CA ARG A 117 11.36 11.43 -1.98
C ARG A 117 9.87 11.27 -2.21
N ILE A 118 9.34 10.11 -1.85
CA ILE A 118 7.91 9.84 -1.91
C ILE A 118 7.31 9.59 -0.53
N ARG A 119 6.03 9.90 -0.41
CA ARG A 119 5.17 9.52 0.70
C ARG A 119 4.06 8.63 0.17
N ILE A 120 3.90 7.46 0.75
CA ILE A 120 2.84 6.51 0.44
C ILE A 120 1.89 6.48 1.64
N THR A 121 0.69 6.99 1.45
CA THR A 121 -0.37 6.97 2.47
C THR A 121 -1.40 5.92 2.08
N ILE A 122 -1.70 4.99 2.98
CA ILE A 122 -2.59 3.86 2.72
C ILE A 122 -3.75 3.92 3.69
N THR A 123 -4.96 3.67 3.21
CA THR A 123 -6.17 3.56 4.02
C THR A 123 -6.95 2.32 3.64
N ILE A 124 -7.25 1.49 4.64
CA ILE A 124 -7.98 0.21 4.50
C ILE A 124 -9.12 0.24 5.52
N GLY A 125 -10.33 0.52 5.06
CA GLY A 125 -11.46 0.80 5.94
C GLY A 125 -11.10 1.90 6.97
N PRO A 126 -11.16 1.64 8.29
CA PRO A 126 -10.79 2.62 9.32
C PRO A 126 -9.30 2.62 9.69
N ALA A 127 -8.46 1.79 9.07
CA ALA A 127 -7.04 1.72 9.33
C ALA A 127 -6.27 2.62 8.36
N SER A 128 -5.23 3.30 8.83
CA SER A 128 -4.34 4.10 8.01
C SER A 128 -2.87 3.90 8.39
N GLY A 129 -1.99 4.13 7.42
CA GLY A 129 -0.54 4.10 7.58
C GLY A 129 0.14 5.04 6.60
N CYS A 130 1.27 5.62 7.00
CA CYS A 130 2.08 6.47 6.14
C CYS A 130 3.54 5.99 6.10
N PHE A 131 4.12 5.94 4.91
CA PHE A 131 5.46 5.46 4.64
C PHE A 131 6.21 6.49 3.80
N ALA A 132 7.36 6.95 4.28
CA ALA A 132 8.25 7.82 3.51
C ALA A 132 9.44 7.00 3.01
N LEU A 133 9.85 7.19 1.75
CA LEU A 133 11.09 6.59 1.24
C LEU A 133 11.74 7.48 0.18
N THR A 134 13.05 7.28 0.00
CA THR A 134 13.82 7.82 -1.11
C THR A 134 14.08 6.71 -2.14
N LEU A 135 13.76 6.99 -3.41
CA LEU A 135 13.91 6.07 -4.55
C LEU A 135 15.31 6.04 -5.15
#